data_AF-A0A8B6DI65-F1
#
_entry.id   AF-A0A8B6DI65-F1
#
_cell.length_a   1.000
_cell.length_b   1.000
_cell.length_c   1.000
_cell.angle_alpha   90.00
_cell.angle_beta   90.00
_cell.angle_gamma   90.00
#
_symmetry.space_group_name_H-M   'P 1'
#
loop_
_entity.id
_entity.type
_entity.pdbx_description
1 polymer ?
#
loop_
_entity_poly.entity_id
_entity_poly.type
_entity_poly.pdbx_seq_one_letter_code
_entity_poly.pdbx_strand_id
1 'polypeptide(L)'
;MSDIHSTAYRYDAVCTELSRQPHPYILKMFEREKEDTVLRKKTGGGRVGSGRKSISTDSDFKDQMHLYLAGNNNLLTDKRIEDPDCEALYKTLQNNSYVTSLDLRYNLITDEGAKFIAKLIEETTKLTDLNLMCNEIGAVGAEHIAKALLKNESLKHKIK
;
A
#
# COMPACT_ATOMS: atom_id res chain seq x y z
N MET A 1 3.31 10.96 22.56
CA MET A 1 3.29 9.50 22.78
C MET A 1 2.33 8.88 21.78
N SER A 2 2.81 8.64 20.56
CA SER A 2 2.17 7.79 19.56
C SER A 2 3.34 7.06 18.91
N ASP A 3 3.57 5.83 19.35
CA ASP A 3 4.85 5.17 19.17
C ASP A 3 5.02 4.72 17.71
N ILE A 4 6.07 5.22 17.05
CA ILE A 4 6.32 5.01 15.62
C ILE A 4 6.87 3.60 15.39
N HIS A 5 5.97 2.63 15.48
CA HIS A 5 6.12 1.33 14.85
C HIS A 5 5.89 1.58 13.34
N SER A 6 6.99 1.89 12.64
CA SER A 6 7.02 2.10 11.18
C SER A 6 6.23 1.00 10.46
N THR A 7 5.61 1.31 9.31
CA THR A 7 4.91 0.28 8.53
C THR A 7 5.81 -0.91 8.19
N ALA A 8 7.12 -0.68 8.06
CA ALA A 8 8.12 -1.75 7.90
C ALA A 8 8.17 -2.70 9.11
N TYR A 9 8.15 -2.17 10.35
CA TYR A 9 8.13 -2.98 11.56
C TYR A 9 6.83 -3.77 11.68
N ARG A 10 5.69 -3.14 11.35
CA ARG A 10 4.39 -3.83 11.35
C ARG A 10 4.35 -4.96 10.32
N TYR A 11 4.92 -4.74 9.14
CA TYR A 11 5.04 -5.77 8.10
C TYR A 11 5.94 -6.93 8.54
N ASP A 12 7.10 -6.64 9.13
CA ASP A 12 8.05 -7.64 9.65
C ASP A 12 7.44 -8.49 10.79
N ALA A 13 6.74 -7.85 11.73
CA ALA A 13 6.00 -8.53 12.79
C ALA A 13 4.89 -9.44 12.23
N VAL A 14 4.08 -8.96 11.27
CA VAL A 14 3.05 -9.74 10.59
C VAL A 14 3.65 -10.94 9.83
N CYS A 15 4.80 -10.77 9.17
CA CYS A 15 5.50 -11.88 8.53
C CYS A 15 5.99 -12.92 9.56
N THR A 16 6.51 -12.47 10.70
CA THR A 16 6.94 -13.34 11.81
C THR A 16 5.76 -14.12 12.40
N GLU A 17 4.63 -13.48 12.69
CA GLU A 17 3.38 -14.12 13.14
C GLU A 17 2.90 -15.20 12.15
N LEU A 18 3.02 -14.89 10.85
CA LEU A 18 2.67 -15.77 9.75
C LEU A 18 3.75 -16.81 9.42
N SER A 19 4.79 -16.94 10.27
CA SER A 19 5.90 -17.90 10.15
C SER A 19 6.59 -17.88 8.77
N ARG A 20 6.70 -16.68 8.16
CA ARG A 20 7.29 -16.46 6.84
C ARG A 20 8.37 -15.39 6.88
N GLN A 21 9.27 -15.41 5.90
CA GLN A 21 10.20 -14.30 5.69
C GLN A 21 9.48 -13.13 5.00
N PRO A 22 9.77 -11.86 5.35
CA PRO A 22 9.24 -10.70 4.63
C PRO A 22 9.64 -10.71 3.16
N HIS A 23 8.74 -10.33 2.26
CA HIS A 23 9.11 -10.15 0.85
C HIS A 23 10.07 -8.96 0.75
N PRO A 24 11.31 -9.14 0.24
CA PRO A 24 12.37 -8.13 0.36
C PRO A 24 11.99 -6.81 -0.33
N TYR A 25 11.22 -6.88 -1.41
CA TYR A 25 10.72 -5.69 -2.10
C TYR A 25 9.68 -4.90 -1.29
N ILE A 26 8.77 -5.59 -0.61
CA ILE A 26 7.69 -4.98 0.17
C ILE A 26 8.28 -4.30 1.41
N LEU A 27 9.17 -5.02 2.12
CA LEU A 27 9.90 -4.48 3.27
C LEU A 27 10.69 -3.21 2.87
N LYS A 28 11.48 -3.28 1.78
CA LYS A 28 12.26 -2.14 1.26
C LYS A 28 11.39 -0.93 0.87
N MET A 29 10.17 -1.15 0.40
CA MET A 29 9.24 -0.04 0.12
C MET A 29 8.71 0.60 1.40
N PHE A 30 8.37 -0.19 2.41
CA PHE A 30 8.01 0.34 3.73
C PHE A 30 9.19 0.97 4.49
N GLU A 31 10.43 0.57 4.22
CA GLU A 31 11.62 1.21 4.78
C GLU A 31 11.86 2.60 4.15
N ARG A 32 11.61 2.75 2.85
CA ARG A 32 11.72 4.05 2.14
C ARG A 32 10.73 5.10 2.65
N GLU A 33 9.54 4.69 3.11
CA GLU A 33 8.58 5.55 3.83
C GLU A 33 9.27 6.35 4.96
N LYS A 34 10.19 5.69 5.68
CA LYS A 34 10.92 6.27 6.81
C LYS A 34 11.95 7.29 6.36
N GLU A 35 12.65 7.07 5.24
CA GLU A 35 13.69 7.97 4.75
C GLU A 35 13.12 9.32 4.31
N ASP A 36 12.09 9.32 3.46
CA ASP A 36 11.41 10.55 3.03
C ASP A 36 10.81 11.32 4.22
N THR A 37 10.23 10.60 5.18
CA THR A 37 9.67 11.19 6.41
C THR A 37 10.75 11.82 7.31
N VAL A 38 11.95 11.22 7.39
CA VAL A 38 13.07 11.72 8.21
C VAL A 38 13.78 12.90 7.53
N LEU A 39 13.97 12.87 6.21
CA LEU A 39 14.52 14.00 5.45
C LEU A 39 13.63 15.25 5.59
N ARG A 40 12.30 15.10 5.48
CA ARG A 40 11.33 16.19 5.66
C ARG A 40 11.38 16.85 7.05
N LYS A 41 11.67 16.08 8.12
CA LYS A 41 11.85 16.63 9.47
C LYS A 41 13.13 17.44 9.64
N LYS A 42 14.16 17.21 8.81
CA LYS A 42 15.42 17.97 8.83
C LYS A 42 15.37 19.28 8.03
N THR A 43 14.49 19.39 7.02
CA THR A 43 14.41 20.57 6.15
C THR A 43 13.34 21.60 6.55
N GLY A 44 12.51 21.30 7.55
CA GLY A 44 11.39 22.16 7.99
C GLY A 44 11.74 23.42 8.80
N GLY A 45 13.00 23.88 8.80
CA GLY A 45 13.50 24.97 9.63
C GLY A 45 13.79 26.28 8.88
N GLY A 46 12.84 26.83 8.12
CA GLY A 46 13.04 28.08 7.36
C GLY A 46 11.78 28.94 7.21
N ARG A 47 11.86 30.22 7.59
CA ARG A 47 10.75 31.20 7.54
C ARG A 47 10.64 31.88 6.16
N VAL A 48 9.59 31.59 5.38
CA VAL A 48 8.92 32.41 4.32
C VAL A 48 7.48 31.86 4.16
N GLY A 49 6.40 32.60 3.88
CA GLY A 49 6.16 34.05 3.72
C GLY A 49 4.66 34.36 3.49
N SER A 50 4.31 35.61 3.12
CA SER A 50 2.94 36.12 2.93
C SER A 50 2.37 35.93 1.51
N GLY A 51 1.07 35.59 1.38
CA GLY A 51 0.31 35.76 0.12
C GLY A 51 -0.90 34.83 -0.04
N ARG A 52 -2.13 35.36 -0.17
CA ARG A 52 -3.35 34.55 -0.32
C ARG A 52 -3.56 34.03 -1.75
N LYS A 53 -3.52 32.71 -1.90
CA LYS A 53 -4.46 31.94 -2.74
C LYS A 53 -4.91 30.74 -1.90
N SER A 54 -6.20 30.45 -1.85
CA SER A 54 -6.73 29.22 -1.22
C SER A 54 -6.50 28.04 -2.17
N ILE A 55 -5.23 27.72 -2.39
CA ILE A 55 -4.80 26.47 -2.99
C ILE A 55 -4.79 25.43 -1.85
N SER A 56 -5.22 24.20 -2.12
CA SER A 56 -5.07 23.08 -1.18
C SER A 56 -3.60 23.04 -0.73
N THR A 57 -3.37 23.21 0.55
CA THR A 57 -2.04 23.51 1.08
C THR A 57 -1.08 22.36 0.81
N ASP A 58 0.22 22.65 0.63
CA ASP A 58 1.29 21.64 0.44
C ASP A 58 1.45 20.67 1.64
N SER A 59 0.54 20.70 2.60
CA SER A 59 0.29 19.67 3.62
C SER A 59 -0.42 18.44 3.05
N ASP A 60 -1.41 18.63 2.18
CA ASP A 60 -2.44 17.60 1.91
C ASP A 60 -1.91 16.45 1.02
N PHE A 61 -0.82 16.72 0.30
CA PHE A 61 -0.06 15.75 -0.48
C PHE A 61 1.12 15.12 0.29
N LYS A 62 1.43 15.58 1.53
CA LYS A 62 2.61 15.08 2.27
C LYS A 62 2.37 13.79 3.05
N ASP A 63 1.11 13.46 3.35
CA ASP A 63 0.75 12.30 4.18
C ASP A 63 0.28 11.08 3.36
N GLN A 64 0.46 11.10 2.04
CA GLN A 64 0.03 10.05 1.11
C GLN A 64 1.20 9.14 0.71
N MET A 65 1.09 7.84 0.96
CA MET A 65 2.05 6.81 0.52
C MET A 65 1.50 6.03 -0.68
N HIS A 66 2.33 5.91 -1.72
CA HIS A 66 2.07 5.09 -2.89
C HIS A 66 2.99 3.86 -2.88
N LEU A 67 2.41 2.66 -2.77
CA LEU A 67 3.14 1.40 -2.81
C LEU A 67 3.25 0.89 -4.25
N TYR A 68 4.37 1.22 -4.90
CA TYR A 68 4.68 0.71 -6.24
C TYR A 68 5.28 -0.71 -6.16
N LEU A 69 4.40 -1.71 -6.08
CA LEU A 69 4.74 -3.12 -5.85
C LEU A 69 4.56 -3.98 -7.11
N ALA A 70 4.66 -3.36 -8.29
CA ALA A 70 4.62 -4.07 -9.55
C ALA A 70 5.75 -5.11 -9.65
N GLY A 71 5.40 -6.32 -10.07
CA GLY A 71 6.33 -7.15 -10.83
C GLY A 71 6.67 -6.45 -12.15
N ASN A 72 7.43 -7.07 -13.06
CA ASN A 72 8.12 -6.38 -14.16
C ASN A 72 9.23 -5.38 -13.72
N ASN A 73 9.22 -4.89 -12.48
CA ASN A 73 10.28 -4.03 -11.94
C ASN A 73 11.52 -4.82 -11.49
N ASN A 74 12.19 -5.43 -12.47
CA ASN A 74 13.36 -6.30 -12.27
C ASN A 74 14.59 -5.56 -11.68
N LEU A 75 14.54 -4.23 -11.51
CA LEU A 75 15.58 -3.44 -10.84
C LEU A 75 15.49 -3.49 -9.31
N LEU A 76 14.34 -3.87 -8.76
CA LEU A 76 14.10 -3.83 -7.31
C LEU A 76 13.84 -5.21 -6.70
N THR A 77 13.42 -6.21 -7.50
CA THR A 77 13.36 -7.61 -7.09
C THR A 77 13.29 -8.56 -8.29
N ASP A 78 13.84 -9.76 -8.11
CA ASP A 78 13.70 -10.95 -8.95
C ASP A 78 12.44 -11.78 -8.61
N LYS A 79 11.91 -11.62 -7.39
CA LYS A 79 10.71 -12.30 -6.91
C LYS A 79 9.43 -11.58 -7.35
N ARG A 80 8.34 -12.32 -7.45
CA ARG A 80 6.99 -11.79 -7.65
C ARG A 80 6.22 -11.89 -6.34
N ILE A 81 5.25 -11.00 -6.20
CA ILE A 81 4.29 -11.07 -5.08
C ILE A 81 3.31 -12.19 -5.38
N GLU A 82 3.09 -13.06 -4.39
CA GLU A 82 2.22 -14.22 -4.48
C GLU A 82 1.04 -14.09 -3.49
N ASP A 83 0.15 -15.08 -3.45
CA ASP A 83 -1.02 -15.09 -2.56
C ASP A 83 -0.70 -14.91 -1.06
N PRO A 84 0.37 -15.51 -0.50
CA PRO A 84 0.75 -15.27 0.89
C PRO A 84 1.07 -13.80 1.14
N ASP A 85 1.81 -13.14 0.25
CA ASP A 85 2.17 -11.74 0.41
C ASP A 85 0.94 -10.82 0.47
N CYS A 86 -0.14 -11.18 -0.23
CA CYS A 86 -1.42 -10.48 -0.15
C CYS A 86 -2.04 -10.54 1.25
N GLU A 87 -1.93 -11.65 1.98
CA GLU A 87 -2.34 -11.73 3.39
C GLU A 87 -1.49 -10.81 4.29
N ALA A 88 -0.17 -10.81 4.09
CA ALA A 88 0.73 -9.98 4.89
C ALA A 88 0.48 -8.48 4.63
N LEU A 89 0.28 -8.09 3.37
CA LEU A 89 -0.15 -6.75 2.97
C LEU A 89 -1.49 -6.39 3.62
N TYR A 90 -2.50 -7.26 3.52
CA TYR A 90 -3.80 -7.06 4.16
C TYR A 90 -3.68 -6.77 5.67
N LYS A 91 -3.03 -7.67 6.42
CA LYS A 91 -2.87 -7.53 7.89
C LYS A 91 -2.04 -6.31 8.30
N THR A 92 -1.11 -5.88 7.45
CA THR A 92 -0.29 -4.67 7.67
C THR A 92 -1.08 -3.38 7.37
N LEU A 93 -1.94 -3.40 6.35
CA LEU A 93 -2.58 -2.20 5.79
C LEU A 93 -4.00 -1.93 6.27
N GLN A 94 -4.72 -2.92 6.83
CA GLN A 94 -6.06 -2.76 7.43
C GLN A 94 -6.16 -1.56 8.42
N ASN A 95 -5.08 -1.27 9.15
CA ASN A 95 -4.99 -0.16 10.12
C ASN A 95 -4.00 0.94 9.68
N ASN A 96 -3.68 1.02 8.38
CA ASN A 96 -2.76 2.03 7.85
C ASN A 96 -3.54 3.27 7.36
N SER A 97 -3.18 4.45 7.89
CA SER A 97 -3.83 5.73 7.58
C SER A 97 -3.16 6.55 6.46
N TYR A 98 -2.04 6.05 5.90
CA TYR A 98 -1.16 6.78 4.98
C TYR A 98 -1.17 6.22 3.56
N VAL A 99 -1.36 4.90 3.38
CA VAL A 99 -1.40 4.30 2.03
C VAL A 99 -2.66 4.72 1.28
N THR A 100 -2.46 5.40 0.15
CA THR A 100 -3.54 5.83 -0.75
C THR A 100 -3.52 5.09 -2.09
N SER A 101 -2.36 4.59 -2.53
CA SER A 101 -2.26 3.81 -3.77
C SER A 101 -1.47 2.52 -3.59
N LEU A 102 -1.94 1.45 -4.23
CA LEU A 102 -1.31 0.13 -4.25
C LEU A 102 -1.26 -0.40 -5.70
N ASP A 103 -0.06 -0.48 -6.27
CA ASP A 103 0.17 -1.05 -7.60
C ASP A 103 0.74 -2.46 -7.48
N LEU A 104 -0.05 -3.49 -7.77
CA LEU A 104 0.29 -4.92 -7.66
C LEU A 104 0.33 -5.62 -9.02
N ARG A 105 0.42 -4.86 -10.12
CA ARG A 105 0.44 -5.43 -11.48
C ARG A 105 1.64 -6.34 -11.77
N TYR A 106 1.50 -7.22 -12.76
CA TYR A 106 2.56 -8.12 -13.26
C TYR A 106 3.14 -9.07 -12.18
N ASN A 107 2.32 -9.46 -11.21
CA ASN A 107 2.65 -10.40 -10.13
C ASN A 107 1.94 -11.76 -10.33
N LEU A 108 2.03 -12.66 -9.36
CA LEU A 108 1.49 -14.02 -9.41
C LEU A 108 0.33 -14.19 -8.40
N ILE A 109 -0.54 -13.18 -8.32
CA ILE A 109 -1.71 -13.20 -7.43
C ILE A 109 -2.82 -14.02 -8.11
N THR A 110 -3.33 -15.04 -7.42
CA THR A 110 -4.42 -15.92 -7.88
C THR A 110 -5.75 -15.56 -7.20
N ASP A 111 -6.76 -16.42 -7.36
CA ASP A 111 -8.03 -16.34 -6.64
C ASP A 111 -7.88 -16.38 -5.10
N GLU A 112 -6.82 -16.97 -4.54
CA GLU A 112 -6.60 -16.99 -3.09
C GLU A 112 -6.08 -15.63 -2.56
N GLY A 113 -5.08 -15.04 -3.22
CA GLY A 113 -4.57 -13.70 -2.88
C GLY A 113 -5.62 -12.63 -3.11
N ALA A 114 -6.43 -12.76 -4.16
CA ALA A 114 -7.57 -11.89 -4.44
C ALA A 114 -8.57 -11.80 -3.27
N LYS A 115 -8.76 -12.85 -2.46
CA LYS A 115 -9.61 -12.80 -1.26
C LYS A 115 -9.04 -11.88 -0.19
N PHE A 116 -7.72 -11.84 -0.01
CA PHE A 116 -7.08 -10.91 0.93
C PHE A 116 -7.10 -9.47 0.41
N ILE A 117 -6.92 -9.27 -0.90
CA ILE A 117 -7.10 -7.95 -1.53
C ILE A 117 -8.56 -7.47 -1.41
N ALA A 118 -9.55 -8.36 -1.55
CA ALA A 118 -10.96 -8.03 -1.31
C ALA A 118 -11.20 -7.57 0.13
N LYS A 119 -10.67 -8.25 1.15
CA LYS A 119 -10.75 -7.80 2.55
C LYS A 119 -10.09 -6.43 2.76
N LEU A 120 -8.92 -6.21 2.14
CA LEU A 120 -8.23 -4.91 2.19
C LEU A 120 -9.09 -3.79 1.58
N ILE A 121 -9.80 -4.05 0.48
CA ILE A 121 -10.76 -3.10 -0.11
C ILE A 121 -11.93 -2.85 0.85
N GLU A 122 -12.51 -3.88 1.49
CA GLU A 122 -13.66 -3.68 2.40
C GLU A 122 -13.30 -2.85 3.64
N GLU A 123 -12.10 -3.02 4.19
CA GLU A 123 -11.72 -2.44 5.49
C GLU A 123 -10.94 -1.11 5.38
N THR A 124 -10.28 -0.82 4.25
CA THR A 124 -9.52 0.43 4.10
C THR A 124 -10.40 1.63 3.71
N THR A 125 -10.20 2.75 4.39
CA THR A 125 -10.91 4.02 4.12
C THR A 125 -10.02 5.08 3.44
N LYS A 126 -8.74 4.76 3.21
CA LYS A 126 -7.73 5.66 2.64
C LYS A 126 -7.22 5.27 1.27
N LEU A 127 -7.36 4.00 0.88
CA LEU A 127 -6.98 3.54 -0.44
C LEU A 127 -7.92 4.17 -1.49
N THR A 128 -7.35 4.94 -2.41
CA THR A 128 -8.03 5.60 -3.53
C THR A 128 -7.75 4.92 -4.87
N ASP A 129 -6.60 4.25 -4.99
CA ASP A 129 -6.10 3.64 -6.23
C ASP A 129 -5.60 2.21 -5.97
N LEU A 130 -6.08 1.26 -6.78
CA LEU A 130 -5.64 -0.14 -6.75
C LEU A 130 -5.49 -0.66 -8.19
N ASN A 131 -4.34 -1.26 -8.47
CA ASN A 131 -4.04 -1.84 -9.78
C ASN A 131 -3.63 -3.31 -9.64
N LEU A 132 -4.30 -4.18 -10.39
CA LEU A 132 -4.13 -5.65 -10.36
C LEU A 132 -3.87 -6.23 -11.75
N MET A 133 -3.60 -5.41 -12.78
CA MET A 133 -3.33 -5.88 -14.15
C MET A 133 -2.31 -7.02 -14.21
N CYS A 134 -2.51 -7.97 -15.13
CA CYS A 134 -1.53 -9.02 -15.43
C CYS A 134 -1.13 -9.83 -14.17
N ASN A 135 -2.14 -10.26 -13.42
CA ASN A 135 -2.06 -11.30 -12.39
C ASN A 135 -2.88 -12.53 -12.85
N GLU A 136 -2.85 -13.61 -12.07
CA GLU A 136 -3.54 -14.88 -12.36
C GLU A 136 -4.92 -14.98 -11.66
N ILE A 137 -5.57 -13.82 -11.45
CA ILE A 137 -6.89 -13.73 -10.82
C ILE A 137 -7.96 -14.24 -11.79
N GLY A 138 -8.64 -15.32 -11.40
CA GLY A 138 -9.74 -15.93 -12.12
C GLY A 138 -11.10 -15.37 -11.76
N ALA A 139 -12.16 -16.07 -12.17
CA ALA A 139 -13.53 -15.62 -11.96
C ALA A 139 -13.91 -15.54 -10.47
N VAL A 140 -13.39 -16.44 -9.63
CA VAL A 140 -13.73 -16.48 -8.20
C VAL A 140 -13.10 -15.30 -7.46
N GLY A 141 -11.83 -14.99 -7.70
CA GLY A 141 -11.14 -13.84 -7.13
C GLY A 141 -11.73 -12.53 -7.62
N ALA A 142 -12.06 -12.44 -8.91
CA ALA A 142 -12.76 -11.29 -9.48
C ALA A 142 -14.14 -11.05 -8.82
N GLU A 143 -14.89 -12.10 -8.50
CA GLU A 143 -16.17 -11.99 -7.78
C GLU A 143 -15.99 -11.43 -6.35
N HIS A 144 -14.97 -11.90 -5.62
CA HIS A 144 -14.66 -11.39 -4.28
C HIS A 144 -14.30 -9.89 -4.32
N ILE A 145 -13.44 -9.50 -5.27
CA ILE A 145 -13.04 -8.12 -5.46
C ILE A 145 -14.24 -7.25 -5.87
N ALA A 146 -15.09 -7.72 -6.79
CA ALA A 146 -16.31 -7.01 -7.19
C ALA A 146 -17.27 -6.77 -6.01
N LYS A 147 -17.47 -7.78 -5.15
CA LYS A 147 -18.28 -7.64 -3.91
C LYS A 147 -17.68 -6.62 -2.93
N ALA A 148 -16.36 -6.61 -2.76
CA ALA A 148 -15.68 -5.63 -1.92
C ALA A 148 -15.82 -4.19 -2.47
N LEU A 149 -15.68 -4.03 -3.79
CA LEU A 149 -15.82 -2.74 -4.48
C LEU A 149 -17.25 -2.16 -4.44
N LEU A 150 -18.27 -2.95 -4.10
CA LEU A 150 -19.64 -2.48 -3.87
C LEU A 150 -19.85 -1.92 -2.45
N LYS A 151 -19.03 -2.35 -1.48
CA LYS A 151 -19.06 -1.86 -0.09
C LYS A 151 -18.13 -0.67 0.14
N ASN A 152 -17.03 -0.59 -0.60
CA ASN A 152 -16.03 0.46 -0.43
C ASN A 152 -16.39 1.75 -1.19
N GLU A 153 -16.49 2.86 -0.45
CA GLU A 153 -16.76 4.21 -0.97
C GLU A 153 -15.49 5.06 -1.20
N SER A 154 -14.32 4.66 -0.67
CA SER A 154 -13.08 5.45 -0.75
C SER A 154 -12.30 5.26 -2.05
N LEU A 155 -12.40 4.09 -2.67
CA LEU A 155 -11.63 3.69 -3.85
C LEU A 155 -12.22 4.32 -5.12
N LYS A 156 -11.60 5.41 -5.58
CA LYS A 156 -12.06 6.23 -6.71
C LYS A 156 -11.57 5.70 -8.06
N HIS A 157 -10.34 5.20 -8.09
CA HIS A 157 -9.72 4.63 -9.29
C HIS A 157 -9.63 3.11 -9.12
N LYS A 158 -10.77 2.47 -9.41
CA LYS A 158 -10.95 1.03 -9.37
C LYS A 158 -10.24 0.40 -10.59
N ILE A 159 -9.42 -0.61 -10.32
CA ILE A 159 -8.82 -1.60 -11.24
C ILE A 159 -8.72 -1.14 -12.70
N LYS A 160 -7.55 -0.63 -13.06
CA LYS A 160 -7.11 -0.61 -14.47
C LYS A 160 -6.58 -1.98 -14.86
#